data_AF-A0A1D8T8J6-F1
#
_entry.id   AF-A0A1D8T8J6-F1
#
_cell.length_a   1.000
_cell.length_b   1.000
_cell.length_c   1.000
_cell.angle_alpha   90.00
_cell.angle_beta   90.00
_cell.angle_gamma   90.00
#
_symmetry.space_group_name_H-M   'P 1'
#
loop_
_entity.id
_entity.type
_entity.pdbx_description
1 polymer ?
#
loop_
_entity_poly.entity_id
_entity_poly.type
_entity_poly.pdbx_seq_one_letter_code
_entity_poly.pdbx_strand_id
1 'polypeptide(L)'
;MTTATAFVGDTPIATTDDVVIVEGNVYFPERDVEDGVLVANRAKSLCFWKGVASYYDVEAGGISLRSAAFTYRHPSPLARRVKGRVAFWNGVDVRTS
;
A
#
# COMPACT_ATOMS: atom_id res chain seq x y z
N MET A 1 -11.79 -7.65 16.08
CA MET A 1 -11.30 -6.49 15.31
C MET A 1 -10.75 -7.03 14.02
N THR A 2 -11.03 -6.41 12.88
CA THR A 2 -10.54 -6.90 11.58
C THR A 2 -9.09 -6.49 11.43
N THR A 3 -8.22 -7.46 11.14
CA THR A 3 -6.80 -7.23 10.89
C THR A 3 -6.52 -7.49 9.42
N ALA A 4 -5.62 -6.72 8.82
CA ALA A 4 -5.07 -7.00 7.50
C ALA A 4 -3.57 -7.20 7.59
N THR A 5 -3.04 -8.18 6.87
CA THR A 5 -1.60 -8.39 6.70
C THR A 5 -1.26 -8.53 5.22
N ALA A 6 -0.22 -7.82 4.78
CA ALA A 6 0.36 -7.93 3.46
C ALA A 6 1.62 -8.80 3.49
N PHE A 7 1.82 -9.63 2.47
CA PHE A 7 2.93 -10.58 2.36
C PHE A 7 3.61 -10.52 1.00
N VAL A 8 4.93 -10.70 1.00
CA VAL A 8 5.73 -11.04 -0.18
C VAL A 8 6.24 -12.47 0.01
N GLY A 9 5.68 -13.41 -0.77
CA GLY A 9 5.86 -14.83 -0.47
C GLY A 9 5.32 -15.14 0.93
N ASP A 10 6.19 -15.66 1.80
CA ASP A 10 5.88 -15.93 3.21
C ASP A 10 6.32 -14.81 4.17
N THR A 11 6.91 -13.72 3.65
CA THR A 11 7.42 -12.62 4.48
C THR A 11 6.32 -11.58 4.71
N PRO A 12 5.88 -11.33 5.96
CA PRO A 12 4.96 -10.23 6.25
C PRO A 12 5.67 -8.88 6.06
N ILE A 13 4.99 -7.93 5.41
CA ILE A 13 5.54 -6.61 5.10
C ILE A 13 4.74 -5.45 5.70
N ALA A 14 3.50 -5.70 6.12
CA ALA A 14 2.66 -4.75 6.83
C ALA A 14 1.55 -5.48 7.58
N THR A 15 1.21 -5.06 8.80
CA THR A 15 0.06 -5.58 9.56
C THR A 15 -0.67 -4.43 10.24
N THR A 16 -1.99 -4.34 10.07
CA THR A 16 -2.80 -3.25 10.65
C THR A 16 -4.16 -3.75 11.12
N ASP A 17 -4.65 -3.18 12.21
CA ASP A 17 -6.05 -3.25 12.65
C ASP A 17 -6.86 -2.00 12.21
N ASP A 18 -6.18 -0.97 11.68
CA ASP A 18 -6.78 0.24 11.09
C ASP A 18 -6.99 0.03 9.58
N VAL A 19 -7.90 -0.89 9.24
CA VAL A 19 -8.17 -1.31 7.86
C VAL A 19 -9.08 -0.31 7.14
N VAL A 20 -8.58 0.31 6.07
CA VAL A 20 -9.39 1.10 5.13
C VAL A 20 -9.44 0.40 3.78
N ILE A 21 -10.65 0.06 3.31
CA ILE A 21 -10.85 -0.58 2.00
C ILE A 21 -11.50 0.41 1.05
N VAL A 22 -10.90 0.60 -0.12
CA VAL A 22 -11.45 1.42 -1.22
C VAL A 22 -11.23 0.70 -2.54
N GLU A 23 -12.31 0.44 -3.28
CA GLU A 23 -12.28 -0.28 -4.56
C GLU A 23 -11.51 -1.62 -4.48
N GLY A 24 -11.75 -2.39 -3.42
CA GLY A 24 -11.08 -3.68 -3.19
C GLY A 24 -9.63 -3.61 -2.73
N ASN A 25 -9.01 -2.41 -2.71
CA ASN A 25 -7.66 -2.23 -2.19
C ASN A 25 -7.70 -1.96 -0.69
N VAL A 26 -6.84 -2.65 0.06
CA VAL A 26 -6.61 -2.39 1.48
C VAL A 26 -5.51 -1.35 1.64
N TYR A 27 -5.80 -0.33 2.44
CA TYR A 27 -4.91 0.80 2.71
C TYR A 27 -4.40 0.74 4.15
N PHE A 28 -3.11 0.43 4.26
CA PHE A 28 -2.35 0.36 5.50
C PHE A 28 -1.83 1.75 5.86
N PRO A 29 -1.95 2.21 7.11
CA PRO A 29 -1.19 3.36 7.58
C PRO A 29 0.31 3.17 7.29
N GLU A 30 1.01 4.22 6.86
CA GLU A 30 2.46 4.11 6.56
C GLU A 30 3.27 3.62 7.78
N ARG A 31 2.82 3.93 9.00
CA ARG A 31 3.42 3.47 10.27
C ARG A 31 3.31 1.96 10.53
N ASP A 32 2.43 1.27 9.82
CA ASP A 32 2.14 -0.15 9.99
C ASP A 32 2.85 -1.00 8.91
N VAL A 33 3.64 -0.35 8.06
CA VAL A 33 4.49 -0.98 7.04
C VAL A 33 5.90 -1.13 7.62
N GLU A 34 6.50 -2.30 7.42
CA GLU A 34 7.83 -2.60 7.92
C GLU A 34 8.90 -1.69 7.27
N ASP A 35 9.89 -1.29 8.07
CA ASP A 35 10.98 -0.42 7.62
C ASP A 35 11.80 -1.08 6.51
N GLY A 36 12.19 -0.29 5.51
CA GLY A 36 13.00 -0.76 4.37
C GLY A 36 12.20 -1.51 3.29
N VAL A 37 10.93 -1.82 3.51
CA VAL A 37 10.08 -2.47 2.50
C VAL A 37 9.79 -1.55 1.32
N LEU A 38 9.48 -0.28 1.60
CA LEU A 38 9.07 0.68 0.57
C LEU A 38 10.27 1.40 -0.01
N VAL A 39 10.58 1.11 -1.27
CA VAL A 39 11.64 1.79 -2.02
C VAL A 39 11.01 2.80 -2.98
N ALA A 40 11.35 4.09 -2.80
CA ALA A 40 10.77 5.16 -3.59
C ALA A 40 11.14 5.02 -5.07
N ASN A 41 10.13 5.05 -5.94
CA ASN A 41 10.34 5.05 -7.39
C ASN A 41 9.75 6.32 -8.03
N ARG A 42 10.03 6.53 -9.32
CA ARG A 42 9.58 7.71 -10.06
C ARG A 42 8.21 7.54 -10.72
N ALA A 43 7.62 6.35 -10.66
CA ALA A 43 6.37 6.06 -11.34
C ALA A 43 5.21 6.77 -10.63
N LYS A 44 4.31 7.31 -11.45
CA LYS A 44 3.11 8.00 -11.01
C LYS A 44 1.98 7.72 -11.98
N SER A 45 0.74 7.70 -11.49
CA SER A 45 -0.45 7.60 -12.32
C SER A 45 -1.52 8.57 -11.82
N LEU A 46 -2.39 9.00 -12.73
CA LEU A 46 -3.49 9.91 -12.40
C LEU A 46 -4.79 9.11 -12.28
N CYS A 47 -5.41 9.17 -11.12
CA CYS A 47 -6.79 8.73 -10.91
C CYS A 47 -7.70 9.96 -10.93
N PHE A 48 -8.72 9.95 -11.80
CA PHE A 48 -9.62 11.09 -12.02
C PHE A 48 -10.21 11.66 -10.72
N TRP A 49 -10.56 10.78 -9.77
CA TRP A 49 -11.21 11.21 -8.54
C TRP A 49 -10.31 11.17 -7.31
N LYS A 50 -9.26 10.33 -7.26
CA LYS A 50 -8.37 10.25 -6.09
C LYS A 50 -7.19 11.22 -6.17
N GLY A 51 -6.75 11.60 -7.36
CA GLY A 51 -5.56 12.41 -7.57
C GLY A 51 -4.36 11.59 -8.08
N VAL A 52 -3.15 12.04 -7.80
CA VAL A 52 -1.92 11.41 -8.29
C VAL A 52 -1.46 10.30 -7.33
N ALA A 53 -1.43 9.06 -7.83
CA ALA A 53 -0.80 7.95 -7.13
C ALA A 53 0.72 8.03 -7.32
N SER A 54 1.47 7.89 -6.23
CA SER A 54 2.93 7.70 -6.26
C SER A 54 3.23 6.25 -5.91
N TYR A 55 4.12 5.62 -6.66
CA TYR A 55 4.44 4.20 -6.48
C TYR A 55 5.74 4.00 -5.69
N TYR A 56 5.83 2.83 -5.06
CA TYR A 56 7.04 2.29 -4.46
C TYR A 56 7.30 0.92 -5.06
N ASP A 57 8.58 0.60 -5.21
CA ASP A 57 9.00 -0.80 -5.32
C ASP A 57 8.93 -1.42 -3.91
N VAL A 58 8.65 -2.72 -3.83
CA VAL A 58 8.51 -3.45 -2.58
C VAL A 58 9.65 -4.45 -2.48
N GLU A 59 10.46 -4.34 -1.44
CA GLU A 59 11.59 -5.24 -1.18
C GLU A 59 11.37 -6.01 0.12
N ALA A 60 11.30 -7.34 0.04
CA ALA A 60 11.15 -8.20 1.21
C ALA A 60 11.55 -9.64 0.87
N GLY A 61 12.14 -10.35 1.84
CA GLY A 61 12.48 -11.77 1.69
C GLY A 61 13.43 -12.07 0.53
N GLY A 62 14.27 -11.11 0.12
CA GLY A 62 15.16 -11.24 -1.05
C GLY A 62 14.46 -11.07 -2.41
N ILE A 63 13.17 -10.72 -2.41
CA ILE A 63 12.37 -10.44 -3.61
C ILE A 63 12.21 -8.92 -3.74
N SER A 64 12.34 -8.40 -4.96
CA SER A 64 12.05 -7.02 -5.31
C SER A 64 10.89 -6.98 -6.33
N LEU A 65 9.79 -6.34 -5.96
CA LEU A 65 8.58 -6.20 -6.77
C LEU A 65 8.41 -4.75 -7.22
N ARG A 66 8.50 -4.52 -8.53
CA ARG A 66 8.44 -3.19 -9.10
C ARG A 66 7.03 -2.59 -9.03
N SER A 67 6.95 -1.34 -8.59
CA SER A 67 5.72 -0.57 -8.42
C SER A 67 4.63 -1.32 -7.65
N ALA A 68 4.97 -2.23 -6.74
CA ALA A 68 4.04 -3.12 -6.04
C ALA A 68 3.35 -2.47 -4.83
N ALA A 69 3.63 -1.20 -4.56
CA ALA A 69 2.89 -0.40 -3.59
C ALA A 69 2.59 0.99 -4.16
N PHE A 70 1.52 1.61 -3.69
CA PHE A 70 1.17 2.98 -4.06
C PHE A 70 0.50 3.75 -2.93
N THR A 71 0.68 5.07 -2.95
CA THR A 71 0.10 6.02 -2.00
C THR A 71 -0.47 7.24 -2.73
N TYR A 72 -1.47 7.88 -2.14
CA TYR A 72 -1.95 9.19 -2.54
C TYR A 72 -1.50 10.22 -1.50
N ARG A 73 -0.39 10.93 -1.79
CA ARG A 73 0.17 11.95 -0.88
C ARG A 73 -0.74 13.18 -0.75
N HIS A 74 -1.38 13.55 -1.86
CA HIS A 74 -2.31 14.67 -1.95
C HIS A 74 -3.63 14.19 -2.56
N PRO A 75 -4.41 13.35 -1.83
CA PRO A 75 -5.64 12.85 -2.37
C PRO A 75 -6.69 13.96 -2.43
N SER A 76 -7.67 13.80 -3.31
CA SER A 76 -8.83 14.69 -3.37
C SER A 76 -9.63 14.66 -2.04
N PRO A 77 -10.50 15.65 -1.80
CA PRO A 77 -11.41 15.64 -0.65
C PRO A 77 -12.24 14.37 -0.52
N LEU A 78 -12.66 13.77 -1.64
CA LEU A 78 -13.45 12.53 -1.68
C LEU A 78 -12.63 11.31 -1.28
N ALA A 79 -11.30 11.34 -1.51
CA ALA A 79 -10.37 10.27 -1.20
C ALA A 79 -9.57 10.52 0.09
N ARG A 80 -10.00 11.44 0.97
CA ARG A 80 -9.22 11.83 2.16
C ARG A 80 -8.90 10.68 3.10
N ARG A 81 -9.74 9.63 3.13
CA ARG A 81 -9.55 8.43 3.95
C ARG A 81 -8.28 7.64 3.61
N VAL A 82 -7.75 7.77 2.39
CA VAL A 82 -6.52 7.08 1.96
C VAL A 82 -5.26 7.93 2.10
N LYS A 83 -5.37 9.15 2.65
CA LYS A 83 -4.21 10.03 2.86
C LYS A 83 -3.26 9.42 3.89
N GLY A 84 -1.96 9.39 3.57
CA GLY A 84 -0.92 8.84 4.46
C GLY A 84 -1.01 7.33 4.63
N ARG A 85 -1.61 6.65 3.65
CA ARG A 85 -1.76 5.20 3.61
C ARG A 85 -1.22 4.63 2.33
N VAL A 86 -0.77 3.38 2.42
CA VAL A 86 -0.19 2.61 1.32
C VAL A 86 -1.08 1.44 1.01
N ALA A 87 -1.34 1.21 -0.28
CA ALA A 87 -1.96 -0.01 -0.77
C ALA A 87 -0.93 -0.84 -1.53
N PHE A 88 -1.07 -2.16 -1.45
CA PHE A 88 -0.18 -3.12 -2.10
C PHE A 88 -0.90 -3.88 -3.20
N TRP A 89 -0.16 -4.24 -4.24
CA TRP A 89 -0.64 -5.00 -5.40
C TRP A 89 0.54 -5.68 -6.10
N ASN A 90 0.29 -6.29 -7.27
CA ASN A 90 1.35 -6.79 -8.17
C ASN A 90 2.34 -7.78 -7.53
N GLY A 91 1.81 -8.88 -6.98
CA GLY A 91 2.62 -9.95 -6.37
C GLY A 91 2.66 -9.92 -4.84
N VAL A 92 2.11 -8.87 -4.22
CA VAL A 92 1.84 -8.85 -2.78
C VAL A 92 0.49 -9.52 -2.50
N ASP A 93 0.48 -10.45 -1.55
CA ASP A 93 -0.74 -11.10 -1.06
C ASP A 93 -1.28 -10.35 0.16
N VAL A 94 -2.53 -9.92 0.11
CA VAL A 94 -3.18 -9.17 1.19
C VAL A 94 -4.33 -9.99 1.74
N ARG A 95 -4.21 -10.35 3.03
CA ARG A 95 -5.19 -11.19 3.72
C ARG A 95 -5.85 -10.38 4.83
N THR A 96 -7.18 -10.46 4.90
CA THR A 96 -7.98 -9.87 5.97
C THR A 96 -8.57 -10.97 6.84
N SER A 97 -8.50 -10.82 8.16
CA SER A 97 -9.05 -11.77 9.16
C SER A 97 -9.90 -11.06 10.21
#